data_AF-A0A2N6P1R5-F1
#
_entry.id   AF-A0A2N6P1R5-F1
#
_cell.length_a   1.000
_cell.length_b   1.000
_cell.length_c   1.000
_cell.angle_alpha   90.00
_cell.angle_beta   90.00
_cell.angle_gamma   90.00
#
_symmetry.space_group_name_H-M   'P 1'
#
loop_
_entity.id
_entity.type
_entity.pdbx_description
1 polymer ?
#
loop_
_entity_poly.entity_id
_entity_poly.type
_entity_poly.pdbx_seq_one_letter_code
_entity_poly.pdbx_strand_id
1 'polypeptide(L)'
;MAQILSIYGLVCCVVMIPSLNEKMALHTAFLQLGGGLAVGLCALAAGFSIGIVGDAGEVLGLYGFVISLLMITKSKSDVTRCIY
;
A
#
# COMPACT_ATOMS: atom_id res chain seq x y z
N MET A 1 11.88 -9.49 15.11
CA MET A 1 11.45 -8.13 14.71
C MET A 1 10.16 -8.20 13.90
N ALA A 2 9.00 -8.37 14.56
CA ALA A 2 7.69 -8.44 13.86
C ALA A 2 6.92 -7.10 13.87
N GLN A 3 7.27 -6.20 14.80
CA GLN A 3 6.59 -4.90 14.95
C GLN A 3 6.76 -3.99 13.73
N ILE A 4 7.91 -4.06 13.04
CA ILE A 4 8.24 -3.22 11.88
C ILE A 4 7.18 -3.39 10.75
N LEU A 5 6.69 -4.61 10.56
CA LEU A 5 5.72 -4.94 9.54
C LEU A 5 4.36 -4.26 9.75
N SER A 6 3.97 -4.08 11.01
CA SER A 6 2.75 -3.35 11.38
C SER A 6 2.85 -1.86 11.04
N ILE A 7 4.05 -1.29 11.15
CA ILE A 7 4.30 0.13 10.86
C ILE A 7 4.14 0.40 9.35
N TYR A 8 4.59 -0.51 8.47
CA TYR A 8 4.41 -0.35 7.02
C TYR A 8 2.93 -0.29 6.61
N GLY A 9 2.07 -1.11 7.24
CA GLY A 9 0.62 -1.05 7.03
C GLY A 9 0.01 0.26 7.54
N LEU A 10 0.41 0.72 8.73
CA LEU A 10 -0.04 1.98 9.31
C LEU A 10 0.32 3.18 8.42
N VAL A 11 1.57 3.25 7.94
CA VAL A 11 2.05 4.33 7.08
C VAL A 11 1.28 4.34 5.76
N CYS A 12 1.02 3.18 5.15
CA CYS A 12 0.23 3.08 3.93
C CYS A 12 -1.19 3.65 4.13
N CYS A 13 -1.86 3.31 5.23
CA CYS A 13 -3.17 3.87 5.57
C CYS A 13 -3.12 5.39 5.75
N VAL A 14 -2.14 5.91 6.50
CA VAL A 14 -1.96 7.36 6.73
C VAL A 14 -1.78 8.14 5.43
N VAL A 15 -1.02 7.60 4.48
CA VAL A 15 -0.76 8.26 3.20
C VAL A 15 -2.02 8.27 2.30
N MET A 16 -2.91 7.30 2.46
CA MET A 16 -4.15 7.17 1.67
C MET A 16 -5.28 8.11 2.13
N ILE A 17 -5.41 8.38 3.43
CA ILE A 17 -6.46 9.22 4.02
C ILE A 17 -6.61 10.60 3.33
N PRO A 18 -5.55 11.40 3.11
CA PRO A 18 -5.70 12.74 2.53
C PRO A 18 -6.10 12.73 1.04
N SER A 19 -6.08 11.57 0.39
CA SER A 19 -6.42 11.44 -1.04
C SER A 19 -7.89 11.05 -1.27
N LEU A 20 -8.67 10.86 -0.20
CA LEU A 20 -10.08 10.48 -0.27
C LEU A 20 -10.96 11.72 -0.48
N ASN A 21 -11.72 11.75 -1.58
CA ASN A 21 -12.61 12.87 -1.92
C ASN A 21 -13.94 12.34 -2.48
N GLU A 22 -15.03 13.08 -2.25
CA GLU A 22 -16.41 12.67 -2.56
C GLU A 22 -16.66 12.57 -4.07
N LYS A 23 -15.94 13.39 -4.85
CA LYS A 23 -15.92 13.37 -6.32
C LYS A 23 -14.59 12.83 -6.84
N MET A 24 -14.35 11.53 -6.63
CA MET A 24 -13.18 10.84 -7.17
C MET A 24 -13.53 10.01 -8.41
N ALA A 25 -12.57 9.84 -9.32
CA ALA A 25 -12.72 8.92 -10.45
C ALA A 25 -12.73 7.48 -9.95
N LEU A 26 -13.54 6.61 -10.55
CA LEU A 26 -13.60 5.19 -10.16
C LEU A 26 -12.22 4.52 -10.27
N HIS A 27 -11.38 4.97 -11.22
CA HIS A 27 -10.00 4.53 -11.39
C HIS A 27 -9.12 4.80 -10.15
N THR A 28 -9.22 5.96 -9.53
CA THR A 28 -8.40 6.30 -8.34
C THR A 28 -8.82 5.48 -7.13
N ALA A 29 -10.12 5.16 -7.00
CA ALA A 29 -10.64 4.30 -5.95
C ALA A 29 -10.12 2.85 -6.06
N PHE A 30 -10.12 2.28 -7.27
CA PHE A 30 -9.58 0.94 -7.50
C PHE A 30 -8.05 0.88 -7.33
N LEU A 31 -7.31 1.94 -7.70
CA LEU A 31 -5.88 2.01 -7.41
C LEU A 31 -5.59 2.05 -5.91
N GLN A 32 -6.39 2.79 -5.14
CA GLN A 32 -6.24 2.87 -3.69
C GLN A 32 -6.61 1.53 -3.01
N LEU A 33 -7.63 0.83 -3.50
CA LEU A 33 -7.96 -0.51 -3.07
C LEU A 33 -6.81 -1.50 -3.38
N GLY A 34 -6.29 -1.48 -4.61
CA GLY A 34 -5.20 -2.35 -5.05
C GLY A 34 -3.89 -2.08 -4.29
N GLY A 35 -3.56 -0.81 -4.06
CA GLY A 35 -2.41 -0.41 -3.25
C GLY A 35 -2.53 -0.87 -1.79
N GLY A 36 -3.72 -0.81 -1.19
CA GLY A 36 -3.94 -1.30 0.17
C GLY A 36 -3.81 -2.82 0.28
N LEU A 37 -4.41 -3.55 -0.66
CA LEU A 37 -4.37 -5.02 -0.72
C LEU A 37 -2.95 -5.55 -0.97
N ALA A 38 -2.16 -4.89 -1.83
CA ALA A 38 -0.79 -5.29 -2.13
C ALA A 38 0.09 -5.27 -0.86
N VAL A 39 0.08 -4.17 -0.09
CA VAL A 39 0.81 -4.10 1.19
C VAL A 39 0.28 -5.10 2.21
N GLY A 40 -1.05 -5.26 2.32
CA GLY A 40 -1.65 -6.16 3.30
C GLY A 40 -1.28 -7.63 3.07
N LEU A 41 -1.37 -8.13 1.84
CA LEU A 41 -1.03 -9.51 1.50
C LEU A 41 0.48 -9.77 1.57
N CYS A 42 1.31 -8.81 1.16
CA CYS A 42 2.76 -8.90 1.32
C CYS A 42 3.17 -8.92 2.80
N ALA A 43 2.52 -8.12 3.65
CA ALA A 43 2.75 -8.15 5.09
C ALA A 43 2.32 -9.48 5.73
N LEU A 44 1.21 -10.09 5.30
CA LEU A 44 0.84 -11.43 5.78
C LEU A 44 1.91 -12.48 5.43
N ALA A 45 2.38 -12.48 4.17
CA ALA A 45 3.40 -13.40 3.69
C ALA A 45 4.76 -13.18 4.40
N ALA A 46 5.17 -11.92 4.55
CA ALA A 46 6.39 -11.56 5.26
C ALA A 46 6.31 -11.98 6.74
N GLY A 47 5.17 -11.77 7.41
CA GLY A 47 4.96 -12.21 8.80
C GLY A 47 5.09 -13.73 8.96
N PHE A 48 4.57 -14.50 8.01
CA PHE A 48 4.74 -15.96 8.00
C PHE A 48 6.20 -16.36 7.78
N SER A 49 6.90 -15.70 6.84
CA SER A 49 8.31 -15.98 6.57
C SER A 49 9.23 -15.62 7.74
N ILE A 50 8.94 -14.53 8.48
CA ILE A 50 9.68 -14.13 9.68
C ILE A 50 9.45 -15.13 10.81
N GLY A 51 8.24 -15.68 10.93
CA GLY A 51 7.95 -16.72 11.91
C GLY A 51 8.76 -18.00 11.70
N ILE A 52 9.13 -18.32 10.46
CA ILE A 52 9.88 -19.55 10.12
C ILE A 52 11.39 -19.30 10.00
N VAL A 53 11.81 -18.25 9.30
CA VAL A 53 13.21 -17.98 8.91
C VAL A 53 13.84 -16.86 9.75
N GLY A 54 13.04 -16.11 10.51
CA GLY A 54 13.51 -14.97 11.29
C GLY A 54 13.78 -13.73 10.43
N ASP A 55 14.91 -13.08 10.67
CA ASP A 55 15.22 -11.73 10.17
C ASP A 55 15.26 -11.60 8.63
N ALA A 56 15.57 -12.68 7.92
CA ALA A 56 15.65 -12.69 6.45
C ALA A 56 14.29 -12.38 5.76
N GLY A 57 13.17 -12.60 6.45
CA GLY A 57 11.83 -12.38 5.89
C GLY A 57 11.40 -10.91 5.79
N GLU A 58 12.12 -9.97 6.43
CA GLU A 58 11.73 -8.55 6.48
C GLU A 58 11.68 -7.91 5.08
N VAL A 59 12.62 -8.26 4.21
CA VAL A 59 12.77 -7.65 2.88
C VAL A 59 11.52 -7.86 2.01
N LEU A 60 10.80 -8.98 2.18
CA LEU A 60 9.54 -9.24 1.45
C LEU A 60 8.44 -8.22 1.77
N GLY A 61 8.36 -7.77 3.03
CA GLY A 61 7.39 -6.75 3.44
C GLY A 61 7.70 -5.38 2.85
N LEU A 62 9.00 -5.07 2.72
CA LEU A 62 9.49 -3.79 2.22
C LEU A 62 9.17 -3.61 0.72
N TYR A 63 9.30 -4.68 -0.07
CA TYR A 63 8.88 -4.66 -1.48
C TYR A 63 7.38 -4.35 -1.64
N GLY A 64 6.54 -4.95 -0.79
CA GLY A 64 5.10 -4.66 -0.77
C GLY A 64 4.83 -3.17 -0.53
N PHE A 65 5.51 -2.56 0.45
CA PHE A 65 5.39 -1.14 0.77
C PHE A 65 5.78 -0.20 -0.38
N VAL A 66 6.89 -0.50 -1.06
CA VAL A 66 7.34 0.28 -2.22
C VAL A 66 6.32 0.24 -3.36
N ILE A 67 5.72 -0.92 -3.63
CA ILE A 67 4.71 -1.08 -4.68
C ILE A 67 3.47 -0.24 -4.38
N SER A 68 2.99 -0.24 -3.13
CA SER A 68 1.82 0.55 -2.74
C SER A 68 2.07 2.06 -2.82
N LEU A 69 3.28 2.53 -2.49
CA LEU A 69 3.66 3.93 -2.68
C LEU A 69 3.72 4.32 -4.16
N LEU A 70 4.19 3.41 -5.03
CA LEU A 70 4.20 3.64 -6.47
C LEU A 70 2.78 3.77 -7.02
N MET A 71 1.86 2.87 -6.64
CA MET A 71 0.44 2.95 -7.04
C MET A 71 -0.21 4.25 -6.55
N ILE A 72 0.05 4.66 -5.31
CA ILE A 72 -0.47 5.93 -4.76
C ILE A 72 0.04 7.13 -5.57
N THR A 73 1.33 7.13 -5.92
CA THR A 73 1.92 8.21 -6.73
C THR A 73 1.31 8.28 -8.13
N LYS A 74 1.08 7.11 -8.76
CA LYS A 74 0.44 7.02 -10.08
C LYS A 74 -1.03 7.46 -10.07
N SER A 75 -1.73 7.28 -8.95
CA SER A 75 -3.13 7.70 -8.79
C SER A 75 -3.32 9.23 -8.89
N LYS A 76 -2.31 10.03 -8.50
CA LYS A 76 -2.37 11.51 -8.63
C LYS A 76 -2.03 12.03 -10.03
N SER A 77 -1.27 11.29 -10.82
CA SER A 77 -0.82 11.71 -12.16
C SER A 77 -1.85 11.43 -13.26
N ASP A 78 -2.71 10.43 -13.06
CA ASP A 78 -3.65 9.90 -14.07
C ASP A 78 -5.11 10.26 -13.77
N VAL A 79 -5.35 11.39 -13.07
CA VAL A 79 -6.70 11.94 -12.94
C VAL A 79 -6.88 12.93 -14.09
N THR A 80 -7.33 12.43 -15.23
CA THR A 80 -7.87 13.29 -16.29
C THR A 80 -9.03 14.07 -15.65
N ARG A 81 -8.82 15.36 -15.36
CA ARG A 81 -9.94 16.25 -15.03
C ARG A 81 -10.85 16.28 -16.25
N CYS A 82 -11.92 15.50 -16.23
CA CYS A 82 -13.08 15.80 -17.05
C CYS A 82 -13.68 17.09 -16.48
N ILE A 83 -13.23 18.21 -17.04
CA ILE A 83 -13.88 19.50 -16.97
C ILE A 83 -15.15 19.44 -17.81
N TYR A 84 -16.24 18.95 -17.21
CA TYR A 84 -17.60 19.27 -17.63
C TYR A 84 -18.53 19.20 -16.42
#